data_AF-A0A9E2QXD5-F1
#
_entry.id   AF-A0A9E2QXD5-F1
#
_cell.length_a   1.000
_cell.length_b   1.000
_cell.length_c   1.000
_cell.angle_alpha   90.00
_cell.angle_beta   90.00
_cell.angle_gamma   90.00
#
_symmetry.space_group_name_H-M   'P 1'
#
loop_
_entity.id
_entity.type
_entity.pdbx_description
1 polymer ?
#
loop_
_entity_poly.entity_id
_entity_poly.type
_entity_poly.pdbx_seq_one_letter_code
_entity_poly.pdbx_strand_id
1 'polypeptide(L)'
;MAPRPQDIGQMLDIVGTHPTGECDGDRINTRRVAQVLCQSWGYWQTAQLNFRRMEQRLLTTETADRPPAMERLAALRDQIAGSPKSIRWQVRAVLGQGLRWYSEVEDTDVF
;
A
#
# COMPACT_ATOMS: atom_id res chain seq x y z
N MET A 1 2.53 -1.99 -12.90
CA MET A 1 1.62 -0.91 -13.32
C MET A 1 1.69 0.22 -12.29
N ALA A 2 2.06 1.42 -12.73
CA ALA A 2 1.99 2.60 -11.87
C ALA A 2 0.49 2.96 -11.69
N PRO A 3 -0.06 3.13 -10.47
CA PRO A 3 -1.40 3.70 -10.32
C PRO A 3 -1.51 5.05 -11.03
N ARG A 4 -2.70 5.33 -11.57
CA ARG A 4 -2.97 6.62 -12.21
C ARG A 4 -2.93 7.72 -11.15
N PRO A 5 -2.63 8.98 -11.53
CA PRO A 5 -2.56 10.09 -10.58
C PRO A 5 -3.84 10.29 -9.74
N GLN A 6 -5.01 9.99 -10.31
CA GLN A 6 -6.29 10.08 -9.63
C GLN A 6 -6.43 9.04 -8.51
N ASP A 7 -5.94 7.81 -8.73
CA ASP A 7 -6.04 6.71 -7.76
C ASP A 7 -5.29 7.06 -6.46
N ILE A 8 -4.15 7.76 -6.56
CA ILE A 8 -3.39 8.22 -5.39
C ILE A 8 -4.18 9.25 -4.57
N GLY A 9 -4.93 10.13 -5.22
CA GLY A 9 -5.79 11.10 -4.53
C GLY A 9 -6.87 10.40 -3.72
N GLN A 10 -7.58 9.45 -4.34
CA GLN A 10 -8.62 8.67 -3.67
C GLN A 10 -8.08 7.85 -2.49
N MET A 11 -6.90 7.26 -2.63
CA MET A 11 -6.26 6.56 -1.51
C MET A 11 -5.93 7.51 -0.36
N LEU A 12 -5.45 8.73 -0.66
CA LEU A 12 -5.21 9.75 0.35
C LEU A 12 -6.48 10.22 1.03
N ASP A 13 -7.58 10.39 0.30
CA ASP A 13 -8.87 10.76 0.88
C ASP A 13 -9.34 9.69 1.88
N ILE A 14 -9.27 8.41 1.49
CA ILE A 14 -9.62 7.29 2.37
C ILE A 14 -8.72 7.28 3.61
N VAL A 15 -7.40 7.38 3.42
CA VAL A 15 -6.42 7.36 4.52
C VAL A 15 -6.53 8.61 5.40
N GLY A 16 -6.91 9.76 4.85
CA GLY A 16 -7.08 11.03 5.54
C GLY A 16 -8.38 11.14 6.34
N THR A 17 -9.41 10.37 5.98
CA THR A 17 -10.73 10.43 6.63
C THR A 17 -11.00 9.25 7.57
N HIS A 18 -10.48 8.06 7.29
CA HIS A 18 -10.80 6.86 8.08
C HIS A 18 -9.69 6.55 9.08
N PRO A 19 -10.01 6.31 10.37
CA PRO A 19 -9.02 5.88 11.36
C PRO A 19 -8.48 4.48 11.03
N THR A 20 -7.34 4.13 11.61
CA THR A 20 -6.78 2.76 11.55
C THR A 20 -7.18 1.95 12.78
N GLY A 21 -7.31 0.63 12.62
CA GLY A 21 -7.51 -0.30 13.73
C GLY A 21 -7.42 -1.76 13.30
N GLU A 22 -7.51 -2.71 14.23
CA GLU A 22 -7.33 -4.14 13.93
C GLU A 22 -8.63 -4.90 13.64
N CYS A 23 -9.78 -4.25 13.82
CA CYS A 23 -11.11 -4.83 13.60
C CYS A 23 -11.78 -4.18 12.38
N ASP A 24 -12.78 -4.87 11.82
CA ASP A 24 -13.62 -4.32 10.76
C ASP A 24 -14.57 -3.23 11.30
N GLY A 25 -15.14 -2.45 10.38
CA GLY A 25 -16.04 -1.33 10.65
C GLY A 25 -15.67 -0.08 9.86
N ASP A 26 -16.02 1.09 10.39
CA ASP A 26 -15.67 2.39 9.80
C ASP A 26 -14.20 2.77 10.09
N ARG A 27 -13.27 1.91 9.64
CA ARG A 27 -11.83 2.04 9.84
C ARG A 27 -11.06 1.20 8.84
N ILE A 28 -9.81 1.59 8.61
CA ILE A 28 -8.86 0.78 7.85
C ILE A 28 -8.37 -0.36 8.76
N ASN A 29 -8.78 -1.59 8.45
CA ASN A 29 -8.34 -2.78 9.17
C ASN A 29 -6.88 -3.12 8.85
N THR A 30 -5.96 -2.69 9.73
CA THR A 30 -4.52 -2.85 9.56
C THR A 30 -4.11 -4.33 9.59
N ARG A 31 -4.76 -5.15 10.41
CA ARG A 31 -4.54 -6.60 10.49
C ARG A 31 -4.91 -7.27 9.17
N ARG A 32 -6.06 -6.92 8.58
CA ARG A 32 -6.49 -7.45 7.29
C ARG A 32 -5.54 -7.04 6.16
N VAL A 33 -5.12 -5.78 6.14
CA VAL A 33 -4.12 -5.28 5.18
C VAL A 33 -2.82 -6.07 5.30
N ALA A 34 -2.29 -6.25 6.52
CA ALA A 34 -1.08 -7.00 6.75
C ALA A 34 -1.21 -8.47 6.34
N GLN A 35 -2.33 -9.13 6.65
CA GLN A 35 -2.59 -10.51 6.20
C GLN A 35 -2.47 -10.65 4.67
N VAL A 36 -3.05 -9.74 3.90
CA VAL A 36 -3.01 -9.79 2.44
C VAL A 36 -1.58 -9.54 1.92
N LEU A 37 -0.93 -8.48 2.42
CA LEU A 37 0.38 -8.06 1.92
C LEU A 37 1.51 -9.00 2.37
N CYS A 38 1.40 -9.65 3.53
CA CYS A 38 2.38 -10.62 4.02
C CYS A 38 2.24 -12.00 3.35
N GLN A 39 1.15 -12.26 2.65
CA GLN A 39 0.96 -13.48 1.85
C GLN A 39 1.57 -13.36 0.45
N SER A 40 1.60 -12.16 -0.15
CA SER A 40 2.02 -11.94 -1.54
C SER A 40 3.09 -10.84 -1.65
N TRP A 41 4.31 -11.23 -2.05
CA TRP A 41 5.41 -10.29 -2.21
C TRP A 41 5.16 -9.25 -3.31
N GLY A 42 4.51 -9.63 -4.42
CA GLY A 42 4.18 -8.69 -5.50
C GLY A 42 3.15 -7.63 -5.08
N TYR A 43 2.14 -8.02 -4.29
CA TYR A 43 1.19 -7.07 -3.73
C TYR A 43 1.83 -6.15 -2.71
N TRP A 44 2.71 -6.69 -1.86
CA TRP A 44 3.50 -5.87 -0.95
C TRP A 44 4.36 -4.84 -1.71
N GLN A 45 5.07 -5.22 -2.77
CA GLN A 45 5.85 -4.28 -3.59
C GLN A 45 4.98 -3.16 -4.19
N THR A 46 3.80 -3.52 -4.70
CA THR A 46 2.83 -2.53 -5.22
C THR A 46 2.39 -1.58 -4.12
N ALA A 47 1.99 -2.12 -2.97
CA ALA A 47 1.54 -1.33 -1.83
C ALA A 47 2.64 -0.38 -1.33
N GLN A 48 3.88 -0.84 -1.23
CA GLN A 48 5.03 -0.01 -0.83
C GLN A 48 5.27 1.15 -1.82
N LEU A 49 5.11 0.91 -3.12
CA LEU A 49 5.22 1.98 -4.11
C LEU A 49 4.10 3.02 -3.94
N ASN A 50 2.88 2.58 -3.67
CA ASN A 50 1.74 3.45 -3.46
C ASN A 50 1.87 4.26 -2.16
N PHE A 51 2.31 3.63 -1.06
CA PHE A 51 2.62 4.32 0.19
C PHE A 51 3.64 5.44 -0.02
N ARG A 52 4.76 5.16 -0.72
CA ARG A 52 5.75 6.20 -1.03
C ARG A 52 5.19 7.35 -1.86
N ARG A 53 4.33 7.06 -2.84
CA ARG A 53 3.70 8.11 -3.67
C ARG A 53 2.72 8.96 -2.88
N MET A 54 1.95 8.35 -1.97
CA MET A 54 1.09 9.06 -1.04
C MET A 54 1.90 9.95 -0.10
N GLU A 55 2.96 9.42 0.52
CA GLU A 55 3.90 10.17 1.36
C GLU A 55 4.48 11.36 0.58
N GLN A 56 4.97 11.15 -0.64
CA GLN A 56 5.51 12.22 -1.50
C GLN A 56 4.47 13.32 -1.81
N ARG A 57 3.24 12.94 -2.13
CA ARG A 57 2.16 13.90 -2.41
C ARG A 57 1.77 14.70 -1.16
N LEU A 58 1.78 14.07 0.02
CA LEU A 58 1.55 14.74 1.30
C LEU A 58 2.66 15.72 1.66
N LEU A 59 3.91 15.50 1.21
CA LEU A 59 4.99 16.46 1.43
C LEU A 59 4.78 17.78 0.67
N THR A 60 4.15 17.73 -0.50
CA THR A 60 3.91 18.91 -1.36
C THR A 60 2.52 19.51 -1.23
N THR A 61 1.63 18.90 -0.44
CA THR A 61 0.25 19.36 -0.28
C THR A 61 0.02 19.75 1.19
N GLU A 62 -0.33 21.01 1.45
CA GLU A 62 -0.75 21.44 2.78
C GLU A 62 -2.27 21.27 2.91
N THR A 63 -2.68 20.24 3.64
CA THR A 63 -4.10 19.98 3.96
C THR A 63 -4.23 19.67 5.45
N ALA A 64 -5.41 19.92 6.04
CA ALA A 64 -5.70 19.53 7.41
C ALA A 64 -5.63 18.00 7.61
N ASP A 65 -5.85 17.22 6.55
CA ASP A 65 -5.80 15.76 6.57
C ASP A 65 -4.37 15.21 6.46
N ARG A 66 -3.36 16.06 6.24
CA ARG A 66 -1.96 15.62 6.10
C ARG A 66 -1.41 14.94 7.36
N PRO A 67 -1.48 15.54 8.57
CA PRO A 67 -1.01 14.87 9.78
C PRO A 67 -1.66 13.50 10.04
N PRO A 68 -3.00 13.37 10.03
CA PRO A 68 -3.62 12.07 10.28
C PRO A 68 -3.33 11.06 9.17
N ALA A 69 -3.22 11.49 7.90
CA ALA A 69 -2.84 10.59 6.83
C ALA A 69 -1.42 10.03 7.01
N MET A 70 -0.45 10.87 7.40
CA MET A 70 0.93 10.42 7.65
C MET A 70 1.00 9.41 8.81
N GLU A 71 0.31 9.69 9.91
CA GLU A 71 0.26 8.78 11.07
C GLU A 71 -0.35 7.41 10.71
N ARG A 72 -1.42 7.41 9.91
CA ARG A 72 -2.10 6.18 9.50
C ARG A 72 -1.27 5.36 8.51
N LEU A 73 -0.56 6.02 7.60
CA LEU A 73 0.42 5.35 6.74
C LEU A 73 1.54 4.70 7.57
N ALA A 74 2.05 5.39 8.60
CA ALA A 74 3.02 4.81 9.51
C ALA A 74 2.46 3.58 10.23
N ALA A 75 1.27 3.68 10.81
CA ALA A 75 0.61 2.55 11.49
C ALA A 75 0.41 1.33 10.57
N LEU A 76 0.02 1.54 9.32
CA LEU A 76 -0.10 0.46 8.33
C LEU A 76 1.26 -0.21 8.08
N ARG A 77 2.32 0.57 7.92
CA ARG A 77 3.67 0.06 7.67
C ARG A 77 4.19 -0.74 8.86
N ASP A 78 3.99 -0.23 10.08
CA ASP A 78 4.41 -0.89 11.30
C ASP A 78 3.68 -2.23 11.48
N GLN A 79 2.37 -2.27 11.23
CA GLN A 79 1.59 -3.51 11.27
C GLN A 79 2.11 -4.54 10.24
N ILE A 80 2.40 -4.11 9.01
CA ILE A 80 2.94 -4.99 7.96
C ILE A 80 4.35 -5.49 8.33
N ALA A 81 5.18 -4.63 8.90
CA ALA A 81 6.54 -4.96 9.30
C ALA A 81 6.58 -5.95 10.48
N GLY A 82 5.67 -5.80 11.45
CA GLY A 82 5.54 -6.70 12.59
C GLY A 82 4.82 -8.03 12.30
N SER A 83 4.21 -8.18 11.11
CA SER A 83 3.44 -9.38 10.77
C SER A 83 4.29 -10.48 10.12
N PRO A 84 4.07 -11.76 10.47
CA PRO A 84 4.82 -12.87 9.88
C PRO A 84 4.56 -12.99 8.37
N LYS A 85 5.63 -13.17 7.61
CA LYS A 85 5.61 -13.29 6.14
C LYS A 85 5.54 -14.76 5.75
N SER A 86 4.80 -15.08 4.69
CA SER A 86 4.73 -16.46 4.20
C SER A 86 6.09 -16.92 3.65
N ILE A 87 6.36 -18.23 3.67
CA ILE A 87 7.61 -18.78 3.11
C ILE A 87 7.77 -18.38 1.63
N ARG A 88 6.69 -18.46 0.84
CA ARG A 88 6.69 -18.01 -0.57
C ARG A 88 7.06 -16.53 -0.69
N TRP A 89 6.55 -15.69 0.20
CA TRP A 89 6.89 -14.27 0.26
C TRP A 89 8.39 -14.09 0.53
N GLN A 90 8.93 -14.79 1.53
CA GLN A 90 10.34 -14.68 1.93
C GLN A 90 11.29 -15.15 0.83
N VAL A 91 11.03 -16.31 0.22
CA VAL A 91 11.80 -16.82 -0.92
C VAL A 91 11.80 -15.82 -2.08
N ARG A 92 10.65 -15.23 -2.40
CA ARG A 92 10.56 -14.22 -3.46
C ARG A 92 11.16 -12.88 -3.08
N ALA A 93 11.25 -12.53 -1.80
CA ALA A 93 11.97 -11.34 -1.34
C ALA A 93 13.48 -11.44 -1.55
N VAL A 94 14.03 -12.66 -1.47
CA VAL A 94 15.43 -12.95 -1.77
C VAL A 94 15.66 -13.03 -3.28
N LEU A 95 14.87 -13.83 -4.00
CA LEU A 95 15.06 -14.07 -5.44
C LEU A 95 14.57 -12.92 -6.34
N GLY A 96 13.52 -12.20 -5.92
CA GLY A 96 12.83 -11.19 -6.70
C GLY A 96 13.56 -9.86 -6.83
N GLN A 97 14.70 -9.66 -6.16
CA GLN A 97 15.56 -8.50 -6.41
C GLN A 97 16.22 -8.55 -7.80
N GLY A 98 16.32 -9.74 -8.42
CA GLY A 98 16.86 -9.92 -9.77
C GLY A 98 15.84 -10.15 -10.88
N LEU A 99 14.54 -10.23 -10.58
CA LEU A 99 13.47 -10.59 -11.53
C LEU A 99 12.36 -9.54 -11.53
N ARG A 100 11.92 -9.11 -12.73
CA ARG A 100 10.80 -8.17 -12.89
C ARG A 100 9.56 -8.68 -12.16
N TRP A 101 8.93 -7.79 -11.41
CA TRP A 101 7.84 -8.11 -10.48
C TRP A 101 6.46 -7.70 -11.00
N TYR A 102 6.41 -6.98 -12.13
CA TYR A 102 5.22 -6.70 -12.90
C TYR A 102 5.33 -7.36 -14.27
N SER A 103 4.22 -7.95 -14.73
CA SER A 103 3.97 -8.14 -16.15
C SER A 103 3.51 -6.80 -16.73
N GLU A 104 3.99 -6.42 -17.91
CA GLU A 104 3.30 -5.43 -18.73
C GLU A 104 1.91 -6.01 -19.02
N VAL A 105 0.88 -5.34 -18.53
CA VAL A 105 -0.48 -5.61 -19.00
C VAL A 105 -0.52 -4.97 -20.37
N GLU A 106 -0.66 -5.79 -21.41
CA GLU A 106 -0.96 -5.30 -22.74
C GLU A 106 -2.32 -4.60 -22.63
N ASP A 107 -2.34 -3.26 -22.75
CA ASP A 107 -3.57 -2.49 -22.83
C ASP A 107 -4.34 -3.04 -24.02
N THR A 108 -5.32 -3.90 -23.76
CA THR A 108 -6.28 -4.25 -24.79
C THR A 108 -7.19 -3.04 -24.87
N ASP A 109 -6.88 -2.16 -25.83
CA ASP A 109 -7.85 -1.22 -26.38
C ASP A 109 -9.04 -2.04 -26.89
N VAL A 110 -10.00 -2.29 -26.00
CA VAL A 110 -11.34 -2.71 -26.38
C VAL A 110 -12.12 -1.45 -26.70
N PHE A 111 -12.25 -1.24 -28.01
CA PHE A 111 -13.03 -0.25 -28.74
C PHE A 111 -14.39 0.09 -28.13
#